data_AF-A0A841JEN3-F1
#
_entry.id   AF-A0A841JEN3-F1
#
_cell.length_a   1.000
_cell.length_b   1.000
_cell.length_c   1.000
_cell.angle_alpha   90.00
_cell.angle_beta   90.00
_cell.angle_gamma   90.00
#
_symmetry.space_group_name_H-M   'P 1'
#
loop_
_entity.id
_entity.type
_entity.pdbx_description
1 polymer ?
#
loop_
_entity_poly.entity_id
_entity_poly.type
_entity_poly.pdbx_seq_one_letter_code
_entity_poly.pdbx_strand_id
1 'polypeptide(L)'
;MNIIIAESVSKKKQNPALLLIYSILCFYCLGAVMMINFCDYPSFDRIHENVTQVFGIFSRKVVVIYYVPAVLLFFCTASLWFYTPKTIPKWVFWVSLLFSFSAVIIILFVLMPAQPYLVSKGFDGIVKNRLITLSLYFQVIPAWLQAFLAFFILNAYFKNVNPFNRILFIGVFALVFYLVGADNVEKFINYPIWTVVCPSDWLSFRASVPIAQFLSIYVVPGFFPVFLLIPMFWWRPQGITKTFVFIVLLPELWACIVTGNYFVPEIQEPLLKTYSLPLIEELIKDEFPLRSTALIMLIVVTAILFLRVARHSQNTVWNTVE
;
A
#
# COMPACT_ATOMS: atom_id res chain seq x y z
N MET A 1 53.59 -17.43 19.84
CA MET A 1 53.14 -16.11 19.36
C MET A 1 52.09 -16.37 18.29
N ASN A 2 50.81 -16.39 18.66
CA ASN A 2 49.73 -16.69 17.72
C ASN A 2 49.30 -15.38 17.05
N ILE A 3 49.60 -15.26 15.76
CA ILE A 3 49.12 -14.15 14.94
C ILE A 3 47.66 -14.45 14.62
N ILE A 4 46.74 -13.82 15.35
CA ILE A 4 45.33 -13.78 14.97
C ILE A 4 45.25 -12.82 13.79
N ILE A 5 45.16 -13.37 12.59
CA ILE A 5 44.79 -12.60 11.40
C ILE A 5 43.31 -12.29 11.55
N ALA A 6 43.02 -11.08 12.05
CA ALA A 6 41.69 -10.51 11.96
C ALA A 6 41.42 -10.27 10.47
N GLU A 7 40.87 -11.26 9.77
CA GLU A 7 40.22 -11.00 8.49
C GLU A 7 39.11 -9.99 8.76
N SER A 8 39.35 -8.73 8.37
CA SER A 8 38.31 -7.72 8.29
C SER A 8 37.36 -8.18 7.18
N VAL A 9 36.42 -9.06 7.53
CA VAL A 9 35.28 -9.38 6.67
C VAL A 9 34.63 -8.04 6.38
N SER A 10 34.85 -7.54 5.16
CA SER A 10 34.21 -6.33 4.63
C SER A 10 32.71 -6.48 4.86
N LYS A 11 32.21 -5.89 5.95
CA LYS A 11 30.78 -5.78 6.24
C LYS A 11 30.24 -4.84 5.20
N LYS A 12 29.85 -5.37 4.04
CA LYS A 12 29.08 -4.61 3.05
C LYS A 12 27.93 -3.95 3.82
N LYS A 13 27.91 -2.62 3.80
CA LYS A 13 27.08 -1.78 4.67
C LYS A 13 25.61 -2.08 4.38
N GLN A 14 24.95 -2.84 5.25
CA GLN A 14 23.50 -3.07 5.14
C GLN A 14 22.79 -1.72 5.27
N ASN A 15 21.80 -1.46 4.41
CA ASN A 15 21.03 -0.22 4.43
C ASN A 15 19.57 -0.54 4.82
N PRO A 16 19.23 -0.55 6.12
CA PRO A 16 17.88 -0.87 6.58
C PRO A 16 16.84 0.15 6.09
N ALA A 17 17.24 1.41 5.85
CA ALA A 17 16.34 2.43 5.33
C ALA A 17 15.94 2.14 3.87
N LEU A 18 16.89 1.67 3.04
CA LEU A 18 16.57 1.29 1.67
C LEU A 18 15.61 0.09 1.62
N LEU A 19 15.84 -0.91 2.48
CA LEU A 19 14.93 -2.06 2.59
C LEU A 19 13.55 -1.65 3.09
N LEU A 20 13.48 -0.74 4.07
CA LEU A 20 12.24 -0.15 4.55
C LEU A 20 11.46 0.52 3.40
N ILE A 21 12.11 1.41 2.64
CA ILE A 21 11.47 2.13 1.53
C ILE A 21 10.97 1.15 0.46
N TYR A 22 11.78 0.16 0.09
CA TYR A 22 11.38 -0.88 -0.85
C TYR A 22 10.12 -1.62 -0.37
N SER A 23 10.12 -2.07 0.88
CA SER A 23 8.98 -2.82 1.43
C SER A 23 7.73 -1.96 1.54
N ILE A 24 7.86 -0.69 1.94
CA ILE A 24 6.75 0.28 1.92
C ILE A 24 6.18 0.37 0.51
N LEU A 25 7.03 0.61 -0.50
CA LEU A 25 6.59 0.79 -1.88
C LEU A 25 5.93 -0.48 -2.46
N CYS A 26 6.42 -1.68 -2.13
CA CYS A 26 5.77 -2.93 -2.57
C CYS A 26 4.34 -3.05 -2.05
N PHE A 27 4.13 -2.89 -0.74
CA PHE A 27 2.80 -3.04 -0.14
C PHE A 27 1.88 -1.88 -0.52
N TYR A 28 2.40 -0.65 -0.55
CA TYR A 28 1.70 0.54 -1.01
C TYR A 28 1.18 0.39 -2.45
N CYS A 29 2.06 0.01 -3.38
CA CYS A 29 1.68 -0.16 -4.78
C CYS A 29 0.65 -1.27 -4.96
N LEU A 30 0.72 -2.34 -4.16
CA LEU A 30 -0.29 -3.39 -4.14
C LEU A 30 -1.65 -2.84 -3.69
N GLY A 31 -1.73 -2.11 -2.58
CA GLY A 31 -2.99 -1.52 -2.12
C GLY A 31 -3.61 -0.57 -3.14
N ALA A 32 -2.79 0.33 -3.71
CA ALA A 32 -3.24 1.30 -4.70
C ALA A 32 -3.79 0.62 -5.97
N VAL A 33 -3.05 -0.34 -6.55
CA VAL A 33 -3.48 -1.00 -7.78
C VAL A 33 -4.72 -1.89 -7.56
N MET A 34 -4.86 -2.50 -6.39
CA MET A 34 -6.05 -3.29 -6.07
C MET A 34 -7.30 -2.41 -6.05
N MET A 35 -7.24 -1.21 -5.45
CA MET A 35 -8.34 -0.25 -5.48
C MET A 35 -8.65 0.23 -6.90
N ILE A 36 -7.63 0.66 -7.65
CA ILE A 36 -7.83 1.16 -9.02
C ILE A 36 -8.47 0.08 -9.91
N ASN A 37 -7.96 -1.15 -9.84
CA ASN A 37 -8.38 -2.20 -10.77
C ASN A 37 -9.75 -2.81 -10.44
N PHE A 38 -10.07 -2.95 -9.15
CA PHE A 38 -11.26 -3.68 -8.71
C PHE A 38 -12.36 -2.79 -8.10
N CYS A 39 -12.07 -1.52 -7.79
CA CYS A 39 -13.06 -0.56 -7.32
C CYS A 39 -13.28 0.54 -8.36
N ASP A 40 -12.22 1.17 -8.84
CA ASP A 40 -12.39 2.35 -9.70
C ASP A 40 -12.80 1.96 -11.13
N TYR A 41 -12.04 1.10 -11.81
CA TYR A 41 -12.34 0.70 -13.20
C TYR A 41 -13.74 0.11 -13.41
N PRO A 42 -14.29 -0.73 -12.52
CA PRO A 42 -15.67 -1.21 -12.65
C PRO A 42 -16.73 -0.10 -12.60
N SER A 43 -16.42 1.05 -12.01
CA SER A 43 -17.35 2.18 -11.88
C SER A 43 -17.31 3.16 -13.04
N PHE A 44 -16.19 3.21 -13.77
CA PHE A 44 -15.96 4.23 -14.79
C PHE A 44 -16.83 4.11 -16.03
N ASP A 45 -17.37 2.93 -16.32
CA ASP A 45 -18.30 2.75 -17.44
C ASP A 45 -19.73 3.26 -17.15
N ARG A 46 -19.99 3.73 -15.93
CA ARG A 46 -21.26 4.32 -15.50
C ARG A 46 -21.28 5.83 -15.57
N ILE A 47 -20.17 6.45 -15.96
CA ILE A 47 -20.01 7.90 -16.06
C ILE A 47 -20.28 8.30 -17.50
N HIS A 48 -21.46 8.89 -17.73
CA HIS A 48 -21.92 9.35 -19.03
C HIS A 48 -21.81 10.87 -19.14
N GLU A 49 -21.94 11.58 -18.02
CA GLU A 49 -21.80 13.03 -17.92
C GLU A 49 -20.50 13.44 -17.21
N ASN A 50 -20.06 14.69 -17.40
CA ASN A 50 -18.82 15.23 -16.83
C ASN A 50 -17.54 14.41 -17.08
N VAL A 51 -17.55 13.58 -18.14
CA VAL A 51 -16.47 12.67 -18.54
C VAL A 51 -15.09 13.35 -18.48
N THR A 52 -14.94 14.50 -19.13
CA THR A 52 -13.66 15.23 -19.17
C THR A 52 -13.18 15.66 -17.78
N GLN A 53 -14.10 16.05 -16.89
CA GLN A 53 -13.74 16.47 -15.53
C GLN A 53 -13.32 15.25 -14.70
N VAL A 54 -14.12 14.20 -14.70
CA VAL A 54 -13.87 12.96 -13.95
C VAL A 54 -12.54 12.33 -14.36
N PHE A 55 -12.36 12.06 -15.66
CA PHE A 55 -11.12 11.44 -16.13
C PHE A 55 -9.94 12.41 -16.06
N GLY A 56 -10.15 13.72 -16.17
CA GLY A 56 -9.11 14.71 -15.93
C GLY A 56 -8.58 14.70 -14.49
N ILE A 57 -9.46 14.46 -13.50
CA ILE A 57 -9.06 14.23 -12.11
C ILE A 57 -8.31 12.90 -12.00
N PHE A 58 -8.90 11.80 -12.48
CA PHE A 58 -8.30 10.47 -12.42
C PHE A 58 -6.89 10.46 -13.02
N SER A 59 -6.72 10.93 -14.25
CA SER A 59 -5.45 10.93 -14.98
C SER A 59 -4.34 11.69 -14.26
N ARG A 60 -4.66 12.83 -13.64
CA ARG A 60 -3.64 13.61 -12.89
C ARG A 60 -3.29 12.93 -11.57
N LYS A 61 -4.30 12.43 -10.86
CA LYS A 61 -4.11 11.90 -9.51
C LYS A 61 -3.48 10.50 -9.54
N VAL A 62 -3.85 9.64 -10.48
CA VAL A 62 -3.25 8.28 -10.62
C VAL A 62 -1.75 8.34 -10.90
N VAL A 63 -1.27 9.37 -11.61
CA VAL A 63 0.16 9.58 -11.84
C VAL A 63 0.90 9.78 -10.52
N VAL A 64 0.39 10.67 -9.67
CA VAL A 64 1.05 11.03 -8.39
C VAL A 64 0.89 9.92 -7.36
N ILE A 65 -0.33 9.38 -7.25
CA ILE A 65 -0.71 8.40 -6.22
C ILE A 65 -0.18 7.00 -6.53
N TYR A 66 0.01 6.64 -7.79
CA TYR A 66 0.43 5.27 -8.13
C TYR A 66 1.63 5.19 -9.07
N TYR A 67 1.62 5.91 -10.20
CA TYR A 67 2.70 5.74 -11.19
C TYR A 67 4.07 6.20 -10.67
N VAL A 68 4.12 7.34 -9.97
CA VAL A 68 5.35 7.82 -9.34
C VAL A 68 5.88 6.82 -8.30
N PRO A 69 5.08 6.35 -7.33
CA PRO A 69 5.48 5.26 -6.43
C PRO A 69 5.97 3.99 -7.13
N ALA A 70 5.33 3.55 -8.22
CA ALA A 70 5.75 2.39 -8.98
C ALA A 70 7.12 2.58 -9.65
N VAL A 71 7.38 3.77 -10.20
CA VAL A 71 8.69 4.14 -10.75
C VAL A 71 9.75 4.23 -9.64
N LEU A 72 9.41 4.80 -8.48
CA LEU A 72 10.29 4.81 -7.31
C LEU A 72 10.60 3.40 -6.82
N LEU A 73 9.63 2.48 -6.87
CA LEU A 73 9.84 1.08 -6.53
C LEU A 73 10.89 0.46 -7.44
N PHE A 74 10.80 0.67 -8.77
CA PHE A 74 11.81 0.21 -9.71
C PHE A 74 13.23 0.70 -9.35
N PHE A 75 13.40 2.00 -9.12
CA PHE A 75 14.71 2.55 -8.74
C PHE A 75 15.19 2.03 -7.37
N CYS A 76 14.28 1.84 -6.42
CA CYS A 76 14.58 1.28 -5.11
C CYS A 76 15.05 -0.17 -5.22
N THR A 77 14.36 -1.00 -6.01
CA THR A 77 14.75 -2.39 -6.30
C THR A 77 16.11 -2.45 -7.00
N ALA A 78 16.35 -1.61 -7.99
CA ALA A 78 17.65 -1.52 -8.65
C ALA A 78 18.76 -1.13 -7.67
N SER A 79 18.48 -0.22 -6.74
CA SER A 79 19.43 0.20 -5.70
C SER A 79 19.73 -0.91 -4.70
N LEU A 80 18.73 -1.73 -4.34
CA LEU A 80 18.91 -2.84 -3.40
C LEU A 80 19.97 -3.85 -3.85
N TRP A 81 20.20 -3.98 -5.16
CA TRP A 81 21.30 -4.78 -5.71
C TRP A 81 22.66 -4.49 -5.04
N PHE A 82 22.95 -3.21 -4.79
CA PHE A 82 24.22 -2.79 -4.22
C PHE A 82 24.30 -3.02 -2.70
N TYR A 83 23.16 -3.00 -2.01
CA TYR A 83 23.05 -3.03 -0.54
C TYR A 83 22.43 -4.31 0.03
N THR A 84 22.28 -5.34 -0.81
CA THR A 84 21.66 -6.62 -0.44
C THR A 84 22.42 -7.33 0.70
N PRO A 85 21.73 -7.73 1.78
CA PRO A 85 22.29 -8.62 2.79
C PRO A 85 22.66 -10.00 2.19
N LYS A 86 23.82 -10.55 2.56
CA LYS A 86 24.29 -11.88 2.07
C LYS A 86 23.31 -13.03 2.34
N THR A 87 22.39 -12.86 3.28
CA THR A 87 21.37 -13.85 3.64
C THR A 87 20.27 -14.00 2.60
N ILE A 88 20.14 -13.07 1.65
CA ILE A 88 19.06 -13.05 0.67
C ILE A 88 19.64 -13.45 -0.70
N PRO A 89 19.10 -14.49 -1.35
CA PRO A 89 19.56 -14.90 -2.67
C PRO A 89 19.41 -13.77 -3.69
N LYS A 90 20.45 -13.53 -4.51
CA LYS A 90 20.45 -12.45 -5.50
C LYS A 90 19.35 -12.58 -6.56
N TRP A 91 18.91 -13.79 -6.88
CA TRP A 91 17.85 -14.03 -7.86
C TRP A 91 16.52 -13.39 -7.45
N VAL A 92 16.26 -13.25 -6.14
CA VAL A 92 15.04 -12.61 -5.62
C VAL A 92 14.95 -11.16 -6.08
N PHE A 93 16.07 -10.44 -6.10
CA PHE A 93 16.14 -9.06 -6.58
C PHE A 93 16.04 -8.98 -8.10
N TRP A 94 16.53 -9.97 -8.84
CA TRP A 94 16.32 -10.03 -10.29
C TRP A 94 14.85 -10.22 -10.64
N VAL A 95 14.17 -11.14 -9.96
CA VAL A 95 12.75 -11.38 -10.17
C VAL A 95 11.93 -10.15 -9.76
N SER A 96 12.25 -9.52 -8.62
CA SER A 96 11.65 -8.24 -8.23
C SER A 96 11.91 -7.15 -9.27
N LEU A 97 13.14 -7.01 -9.78
CA LEU A 97 13.46 -5.98 -10.77
C LEU A 97 12.67 -6.20 -12.07
N LEU A 98 12.52 -7.46 -12.50
CA LEU A 98 11.73 -7.82 -13.67
C LEU A 98 10.27 -7.39 -13.52
N PHE A 99 9.64 -7.66 -12.37
CA PHE A 99 8.25 -7.29 -12.11
C PHE A 99 8.04 -5.78 -11.99
N SER A 100 8.95 -5.04 -11.36
CA SER A 100 8.81 -3.58 -11.29
C SER A 100 9.09 -2.93 -12.64
N PHE A 101 10.06 -3.45 -13.40
CA PHE A 101 10.35 -2.99 -14.75
C PHE A 101 9.18 -3.20 -15.71
N SER A 102 8.54 -4.39 -15.70
CA SER A 102 7.38 -4.65 -16.55
C SER A 102 6.21 -3.72 -16.24
N ALA A 103 5.94 -3.46 -14.95
CA ALA A 103 4.93 -2.50 -14.53
C ALA A 103 5.25 -1.08 -15.01
N VAL A 104 6.50 -0.63 -14.87
CA VAL A 104 6.94 0.70 -15.32
C VAL A 104 6.85 0.85 -16.84
N ILE A 105 7.24 -0.16 -17.61
CA ILE A 105 7.09 -0.15 -19.08
C ILE A 105 5.63 0.07 -19.46
N ILE A 106 4.72 -0.71 -18.87
CA ILE A 106 3.30 -0.61 -19.23
C ILE A 106 2.71 0.72 -18.80
N ILE A 107 3.13 1.27 -17.66
CA ILE A 107 2.77 2.62 -17.24
C ILE A 107 3.20 3.65 -18.29
N LEU A 108 4.47 3.67 -18.67
CA LEU A 108 5.03 4.72 -19.53
C LEU A 108 4.56 4.62 -20.99
N PHE A 109 4.44 3.41 -21.52
CA PHE A 109 4.17 3.20 -22.94
C PHE A 109 2.72 2.86 -23.27
N VAL A 110 1.90 2.52 -22.28
CA VAL A 110 0.51 2.13 -22.53
C VAL A 110 -0.48 2.95 -21.68
N LEU A 111 -0.32 2.97 -20.37
CA LEU A 111 -1.33 3.56 -19.48
C LEU A 111 -1.28 5.09 -19.45
N MET A 112 -0.09 5.69 -19.41
CA MET A 112 0.06 7.15 -19.52
C MET A 112 -0.43 7.66 -20.89
N PRO A 113 -0.01 7.07 -22.03
CA PRO A 113 -0.51 7.46 -23.34
C PRO A 113 -2.03 7.26 -23.53
N ALA A 114 -2.66 6.38 -22.75
CA ALA A 114 -4.12 6.20 -22.79
C ALA A 114 -4.90 7.31 -22.05
N GLN A 115 -4.25 8.10 -21.18
CA GLN A 115 -4.93 9.12 -20.37
C GLN A 115 -5.64 10.21 -21.21
N PRO A 116 -5.03 10.79 -22.27
CA PRO A 116 -5.73 11.74 -23.13
C PRO A 116 -6.97 11.15 -23.83
N TYR A 117 -6.93 9.85 -24.17
CA TYR A 117 -8.10 9.15 -24.71
C TYR A 117 -9.21 9.08 -23.66
N LEU A 118 -8.89 8.66 -22.43
CA LEU A 118 -9.86 8.61 -21.33
C LEU A 118 -10.54 9.96 -21.09
N VAL A 119 -9.77 11.05 -21.11
CA VAL A 119 -10.29 12.42 -20.90
C VAL A 119 -11.24 12.86 -22.03
N SER A 120 -10.99 12.40 -23.26
CA SER A 120 -11.74 12.85 -24.45
C SER A 120 -12.91 11.94 -24.83
N LYS A 121 -12.84 10.64 -24.51
CA LYS A 121 -13.81 9.62 -24.95
C LYS A 121 -14.43 8.83 -23.81
N GLY A 122 -13.90 8.94 -22.59
CA GLY A 122 -14.37 8.19 -21.43
C GLY A 122 -13.94 6.73 -21.42
N PHE A 123 -14.59 5.94 -20.57
CA PHE A 123 -14.28 4.53 -20.33
C PHE A 123 -15.23 3.61 -21.13
N ASP A 124 -15.11 3.65 -22.46
CA ASP A 124 -15.90 2.81 -23.35
C ASP A 124 -15.57 1.31 -23.21
N GLY A 125 -16.40 0.43 -23.79
CA GLY A 125 -16.22 -1.03 -23.68
C GLY A 125 -14.89 -1.56 -24.22
N ILE A 126 -14.28 -0.89 -25.19
CA ILE A 126 -12.99 -1.29 -25.78
C ILE A 126 -11.86 -0.92 -24.83
N VAL A 127 -11.87 0.30 -24.33
CA VAL A 127 -10.89 0.80 -23.37
C VAL A 127 -11.00 0.08 -22.05
N LYS A 128 -12.22 -0.20 -21.59
CA LYS A 128 -12.50 -1.02 -20.41
C LYS A 128 -11.81 -2.38 -20.51
N ASN A 129 -12.11 -3.15 -21.56
CA ASN A 129 -11.54 -4.48 -21.72
C ASN A 129 -10.01 -4.43 -21.84
N ARG A 130 -9.47 -3.46 -22.57
CA ARG A 130 -8.02 -3.34 -22.75
C ARG A 130 -7.30 -2.91 -21.46
N LEU A 131 -7.76 -1.86 -20.79
CA LEU A 131 -7.09 -1.31 -19.59
C LEU A 131 -7.22 -2.23 -18.38
N ILE A 132 -8.39 -2.83 -18.15
CA ILE A 132 -8.57 -3.79 -17.05
C ILE A 132 -7.66 -4.99 -17.26
N THR A 133 -7.63 -5.56 -18.47
CA THR A 133 -6.78 -6.72 -18.76
C THR A 133 -5.29 -6.40 -18.63
N LEU A 134 -4.84 -5.26 -19.18
CA LEU A 134 -3.44 -4.85 -19.06
C LEU A 134 -3.05 -4.54 -17.61
N SER A 135 -3.91 -3.84 -16.88
CA SER A 135 -3.71 -3.56 -15.46
C SER A 135 -3.63 -4.86 -14.66
N LEU A 136 -4.52 -5.83 -14.91
CA LEU A 136 -4.48 -7.13 -14.24
C LEU A 136 -3.13 -7.85 -14.47
N TYR A 137 -2.72 -8.01 -15.73
CA TYR A 137 -1.53 -8.80 -16.07
C TYR A 137 -0.21 -8.10 -15.74
N PHE A 138 -0.15 -6.77 -15.85
CA PHE A 138 1.10 -6.02 -15.76
C PHE A 138 1.21 -5.09 -14.56
N GLN A 139 0.14 -4.95 -13.77
CA GLN A 139 0.17 -4.15 -12.55
C GLN A 139 -0.25 -4.97 -11.34
N VAL A 140 -1.44 -5.58 -11.35
CA VAL A 140 -1.97 -6.35 -10.21
C VAL A 140 -1.13 -7.60 -9.94
N ILE A 141 -0.96 -8.48 -10.92
CA ILE A 141 -0.18 -9.72 -10.75
C ILE A 141 1.27 -9.41 -10.36
N PRO A 142 1.99 -8.49 -11.04
CA PRO A 142 3.32 -8.08 -10.62
C PRO A 142 3.35 -7.50 -9.21
N ALA A 143 2.41 -6.64 -8.81
CA ALA A 143 2.37 -6.08 -7.46
C ALA A 143 2.15 -7.15 -6.39
N TRP A 144 1.30 -8.15 -6.64
CA TRP A 144 1.12 -9.31 -5.76
C TRP A 144 2.42 -10.08 -5.59
N LEU A 145 3.09 -10.39 -6.70
CA LEU A 145 4.37 -11.11 -6.67
C LEU A 145 5.45 -10.27 -5.98
N GLN A 146 5.46 -8.96 -6.17
CA GLN A 146 6.37 -8.03 -5.47
C GLN A 146 6.12 -8.01 -3.96
N ALA A 147 4.87 -7.95 -3.52
CA ALA A 147 4.52 -8.00 -2.11
C ALA A 147 4.90 -9.34 -1.49
N PHE A 148 4.69 -10.44 -2.21
CA PHE A 148 5.14 -11.78 -1.77
C PHE A 148 6.67 -11.85 -1.64
N LEU A 149 7.42 -11.35 -2.62
CA LEU A 149 8.88 -11.27 -2.54
C LEU A 149 9.33 -10.34 -1.40
N ALA A 150 8.67 -9.21 -1.19
CA ALA A 150 8.96 -8.32 -0.07
C ALA A 150 8.76 -9.03 1.27
N PHE A 151 7.65 -9.77 1.44
CA PHE A 151 7.42 -10.60 2.62
C PHE A 151 8.54 -11.63 2.82
N PHE A 152 8.93 -12.34 1.76
CA PHE A 152 10.03 -13.30 1.78
C PHE A 152 11.37 -12.66 2.17
N ILE A 153 11.72 -11.53 1.56
CA ILE A 153 12.92 -10.73 1.85
C ILE A 153 12.93 -10.31 3.32
N LEU A 154 11.81 -9.78 3.84
CA LEU A 154 11.71 -9.37 5.24
C LEU A 154 11.81 -10.55 6.21
N ASN A 155 11.19 -11.68 5.88
CA ASN A 155 11.29 -12.91 6.67
C ASN A 155 12.73 -13.42 6.74
N ALA A 156 13.46 -13.39 5.62
CA ALA A 156 14.89 -13.74 5.56
C ALA A 156 15.79 -12.71 6.26
N TYR A 157 15.45 -11.42 6.15
CA TYR A 157 16.20 -10.33 6.76
C TYR A 157 16.13 -10.38 8.29
N PHE A 158 14.95 -10.62 8.85
CA PHE A 158 14.72 -10.76 10.28
C PHE A 158 14.91 -12.19 10.79
N LYS A 159 15.70 -13.04 10.12
CA LYS A 159 15.85 -14.47 10.46
C LYS A 159 16.21 -14.74 11.93
N ASN A 160 16.91 -13.81 12.59
CA ASN A 160 17.34 -13.90 13.99
C ASN A 160 16.22 -13.58 15.01
N VAL A 161 15.06 -13.11 14.54
CA VAL A 161 13.86 -12.91 15.36
C VAL A 161 13.06 -14.22 15.38
N ASN A 162 12.46 -14.55 16.52
CA ASN A 162 11.56 -15.71 16.64
C ASN A 162 10.56 -15.75 15.45
N PRO A 163 10.35 -16.92 14.79
CA PRO A 163 9.57 -17.01 13.57
C PRO A 163 8.13 -16.46 13.71
N PHE A 164 7.46 -16.77 14.81
CA PHE A 164 6.09 -16.34 15.04
C PHE A 164 6.02 -14.81 15.24
N ASN A 165 6.86 -14.27 16.11
CA ASN A 165 6.93 -12.83 16.37
C ASN A 165 7.28 -12.03 15.10
N ARG A 166 8.14 -12.60 14.26
CA ARG A 166 8.55 -12.02 12.97
C ARG A 166 7.39 -11.98 11.99
N ILE A 167 6.65 -13.09 11.83
CA ILE A 167 5.49 -13.15 10.93
C ILE A 167 4.40 -12.17 11.37
N LEU A 168 4.11 -12.10 12.68
CA LEU A 168 3.16 -11.12 13.22
C LEU A 168 3.56 -9.68 12.86
N PHE A 169 4.83 -9.32 13.11
CA PHE A 169 5.33 -7.99 12.80
C PHE A 169 5.29 -7.66 11.30
N ILE A 170 5.75 -8.58 10.44
CA ILE A 170 5.71 -8.37 8.99
C ILE A 170 4.25 -8.27 8.50
N GLY A 171 3.33 -9.04 9.06
CA GLY A 171 1.90 -8.96 8.76
C GLY A 171 1.31 -7.59 9.05
N VAL A 172 1.52 -7.06 10.26
CA VAL A 172 1.11 -5.70 10.63
C VAL A 172 1.74 -4.67 9.67
N PHE A 173 3.05 -4.76 9.46
CA PHE A 173 3.78 -3.86 8.58
C PHE A 173 3.20 -3.86 7.16
N ALA A 174 2.98 -5.05 6.59
CA ALA A 174 2.45 -5.21 5.24
C ALA A 174 1.04 -4.62 5.10
N LEU A 175 0.16 -4.89 6.07
CA LEU A 175 -1.22 -4.41 6.04
C LEU A 175 -1.32 -2.90 6.21
N VAL A 176 -0.53 -2.31 7.11
CA VAL A 176 -0.49 -0.84 7.27
C VAL A 176 -0.12 -0.18 5.94
N PHE A 177 0.99 -0.59 5.31
CA PHE A 177 1.42 0.05 4.06
C PHE A 177 0.56 -0.32 2.85
N TYR A 178 -0.04 -1.51 2.83
CA TYR A 178 -1.09 -1.84 1.88
C TYR A 178 -2.29 -0.90 2.01
N LEU A 179 -2.78 -0.70 3.24
CA LEU A 179 -3.91 0.18 3.51
C LEU A 179 -3.61 1.61 3.11
N VAL A 180 -2.41 2.13 3.38
CA VAL A 180 -1.98 3.48 2.94
C VAL A 180 -2.08 3.65 1.42
N GLY A 181 -1.74 2.61 0.65
CA GLY A 181 -1.91 2.59 -0.80
C GLY A 181 -3.37 2.70 -1.22
N ALA A 182 -4.21 1.83 -0.65
CA ALA A 182 -5.62 1.76 -0.97
C ALA A 182 -6.39 3.03 -0.53
N ASP A 183 -6.10 3.51 0.68
CA ASP A 183 -6.71 4.68 1.31
C ASP A 183 -6.36 5.97 0.55
N ASN A 184 -5.12 6.09 0.04
CA ASN A 184 -4.74 7.22 -0.80
C ASN A 184 -5.50 7.25 -2.13
N VAL A 185 -5.84 6.10 -2.72
CA VAL A 185 -6.69 6.05 -3.92
C VAL A 185 -8.09 6.56 -3.56
N GLU A 186 -8.68 6.05 -2.49
CA GLU A 186 -10.01 6.45 -2.05
C GLU A 186 -10.09 7.97 -1.79
N LYS A 187 -9.12 8.52 -1.07
CA LYS A 187 -9.14 9.93 -0.64
C LYS A 187 -8.75 10.92 -1.73
N PHE A 188 -7.69 10.61 -2.48
CA PHE A 188 -7.09 11.58 -3.40
C PHE A 188 -7.52 11.39 -4.85
N ILE A 189 -8.15 10.26 -5.17
CA ILE A 189 -8.73 9.98 -6.48
C ILE A 189 -10.25 9.96 -6.37
N ASN A 190 -10.81 9.06 -5.54
CA ASN A 190 -12.25 8.81 -5.56
C ASN A 190 -13.06 9.96 -4.98
N TYR A 191 -12.72 10.50 -3.80
CA TYR A 191 -13.51 11.61 -3.24
C TYR A 191 -13.54 12.84 -4.17
N PRO A 192 -12.42 13.30 -4.77
CA PRO A 192 -12.47 14.34 -5.80
C PRO A 192 -13.33 13.97 -7.02
N ILE A 193 -13.27 12.73 -7.50
CA ILE A 193 -14.16 12.28 -8.59
C ILE A 193 -15.62 12.41 -8.17
N TRP A 194 -15.97 11.99 -6.95
CA TRP A 194 -17.36 12.02 -6.46
C TRP A 194 -17.95 13.43 -6.47
N THR A 195 -17.15 14.48 -6.26
CA THR A 195 -17.63 15.88 -6.31
C THR A 195 -18.07 16.34 -7.71
N VAL A 196 -17.66 15.63 -8.77
CA VAL A 196 -17.93 16.01 -10.16
C VAL A 196 -18.72 14.96 -10.94
N VAL A 197 -18.96 13.77 -10.37
CA VAL A 197 -19.90 12.79 -10.96
C VAL A 197 -21.29 13.42 -11.00
N CYS A 198 -21.98 13.28 -12.13
CA CYS A 198 -23.33 13.81 -12.26
C CYS A 198 -24.30 13.07 -11.32
N PRO A 199 -25.25 13.77 -10.66
CA PRO A 199 -26.25 13.13 -9.81
C PRO A 199 -27.05 12.01 -10.51
N SER A 200 -27.27 12.12 -11.83
CA SER A 200 -27.97 11.10 -12.64
C SER A 200 -27.20 9.79 -12.77
N ASP A 201 -25.87 9.85 -12.78
CA ASP A 201 -24.97 8.68 -12.87
C ASP A 201 -24.64 8.10 -11.48
N TRP A 202 -24.89 8.84 -10.40
CA TRP A 202 -24.35 8.52 -9.07
C TRP A 202 -24.66 7.12 -8.55
N LEU A 203 -25.94 6.70 -8.59
CA LEU A 203 -26.33 5.42 -8.00
C LEU A 203 -25.80 4.23 -8.79
N SER A 204 -25.78 4.32 -10.12
CA SER A 204 -25.21 3.28 -10.97
C SER A 204 -23.69 3.22 -10.82
N PHE A 205 -23.03 4.39 -10.73
CA PHE A 205 -21.61 4.53 -10.43
C PHE A 205 -21.25 3.89 -9.07
N ARG A 206 -21.98 4.19 -7.99
CA ARG A 206 -21.71 3.63 -6.65
C ARG A 206 -22.01 2.14 -6.55
N ALA A 207 -23.09 1.67 -7.17
CA ALA A 207 -23.49 0.25 -7.12
C ALA A 207 -22.63 -0.67 -8.01
N SER A 208 -21.83 -0.10 -8.91
CA SER A 208 -20.98 -0.85 -9.83
C SER A 208 -19.88 -1.66 -9.15
N VAL A 209 -19.45 -1.23 -7.95
CA VAL A 209 -18.43 -1.90 -7.15
C VAL A 209 -19.13 -2.92 -6.26
N PRO A 210 -18.93 -4.24 -6.49
CA PRO A 210 -19.52 -5.25 -5.63
C PRO A 210 -19.07 -5.03 -4.18
N ILE A 211 -20.02 -4.93 -3.25
CA ILE A 211 -19.69 -4.66 -1.84
C ILE A 211 -18.68 -5.66 -1.27
N ALA A 212 -18.78 -6.94 -1.67
CA ALA A 212 -17.82 -7.98 -1.28
C ALA A 212 -16.38 -7.69 -1.75
N GLN A 213 -16.21 -7.06 -2.92
CA GLN A 213 -14.88 -6.68 -3.42
C GLN A 213 -14.32 -5.51 -2.62
N PHE A 214 -15.10 -4.46 -2.42
CA PHE A 214 -14.66 -3.33 -1.59
C PHE A 214 -14.34 -3.76 -0.14
N LEU A 215 -15.18 -4.64 0.44
CA LEU A 215 -14.94 -5.21 1.75
C LEU A 215 -13.64 -6.02 1.81
N SER A 216 -13.39 -6.90 0.84
CA SER A 216 -12.18 -7.74 0.84
C SER A 216 -10.89 -6.98 0.53
N ILE A 217 -10.96 -5.92 -0.29
CA ILE A 217 -9.80 -5.15 -0.72
C ILE A 217 -9.45 -4.03 0.25
N TYR A 218 -10.44 -3.43 0.91
CA TYR A 218 -10.24 -2.22 1.69
C TYR A 218 -10.60 -2.40 3.16
N VAL A 219 -11.85 -2.78 3.43
CA VAL A 219 -12.38 -2.81 4.81
C VAL A 219 -11.70 -3.90 5.63
N VAL A 220 -11.74 -5.16 5.20
CA VAL A 220 -11.14 -6.27 5.93
C VAL A 220 -9.65 -6.03 6.19
N PRO A 221 -8.81 -5.67 5.19
CA PRO A 221 -7.42 -5.31 5.44
C PRO A 221 -7.24 -4.10 6.36
N GLY A 222 -8.19 -3.17 6.41
CA GLY A 222 -8.16 -2.00 7.30
C GLY A 222 -8.53 -2.29 8.75
N PHE A 223 -9.25 -3.37 9.05
CA PHE A 223 -9.52 -3.80 10.43
C PHE A 223 -8.58 -4.92 10.89
N PHE A 224 -7.95 -5.64 9.95
CA PHE A 224 -7.11 -6.80 10.25
C PHE A 224 -5.89 -6.49 11.15
N PRO A 225 -5.21 -5.32 11.04
CA PRO A 225 -4.08 -4.99 11.90
C PRO A 225 -4.44 -4.99 13.39
N VAL A 226 -5.66 -4.63 13.78
CA VAL A 226 -6.12 -4.71 15.19
C VAL A 226 -5.94 -6.12 15.74
N PHE A 227 -6.37 -7.13 14.98
CA PHE A 227 -6.28 -8.55 15.38
C PHE A 227 -4.85 -9.07 15.40
N LEU A 228 -3.91 -8.43 14.69
CA LEU A 228 -2.48 -8.78 14.74
C LEU A 228 -1.72 -7.99 15.82
N LEU A 229 -2.14 -6.76 16.11
CA LEU A 229 -1.52 -5.89 17.12
C LEU A 229 -1.80 -6.38 18.54
N ILE A 230 -3.00 -6.93 18.79
CA ILE A 230 -3.35 -7.57 20.07
C ILE A 230 -2.35 -8.69 20.43
N PRO A 231 -2.16 -9.76 19.64
CA PRO A 231 -1.18 -10.80 19.93
C PRO A 231 0.26 -10.27 19.95
N MET A 232 0.58 -9.25 19.15
CA MET A 232 1.89 -8.60 19.17
C MET A 232 2.22 -7.97 20.53
N PHE A 233 1.24 -7.68 21.39
CA PHE A 233 1.49 -7.20 22.75
C PHE A 233 2.35 -8.20 23.57
N TRP A 234 2.06 -9.49 23.43
CA TRP A 234 2.80 -10.58 24.08
C TRP A 234 3.94 -11.11 23.21
N TRP A 235 3.70 -11.25 21.90
CA TRP A 235 4.62 -11.90 20.96
C TRP A 235 5.28 -10.93 19.98
N ARG A 236 5.68 -9.74 20.45
CA ARG A 236 6.47 -8.78 19.67
C ARG A 236 7.92 -9.24 19.46
N PRO A 237 8.55 -8.86 18.33
CA PRO A 237 10.00 -8.92 18.17
C PRO A 237 10.75 -8.19 19.30
N GLN A 238 11.95 -8.67 19.62
CA GLN A 238 12.89 -7.94 20.47
C GLN A 238 13.24 -6.59 19.83
N GLY A 239 13.27 -5.51 20.63
CA GLY A 239 13.44 -4.13 20.15
C GLY A 239 12.14 -3.31 20.09
N ILE A 240 10.97 -3.98 20.11
CA ILE A 240 9.65 -3.35 20.28
C ILE A 240 9.21 -3.50 21.73
N THR A 241 8.81 -2.40 22.37
CA THR A 241 8.24 -2.42 23.73
C THR A 241 6.72 -2.52 23.67
N LYS A 242 6.07 -2.90 24.78
CA LYS A 242 4.60 -2.90 24.88
C LYS A 242 4.01 -1.50 24.61
N THR A 243 4.71 -0.45 25.06
CA THR A 243 4.36 0.94 24.79
C THR A 243 4.30 1.23 23.28
N PHE A 244 5.28 0.74 22.52
CA PHE A 244 5.27 0.90 21.05
C PHE A 244 4.10 0.18 20.39
N VAL A 245 3.76 -1.02 20.84
CA VAL A 245 2.56 -1.73 20.35
C VAL A 245 1.31 -0.90 20.64
N PHE A 246 1.20 -0.32 21.84
CA PHE A 246 0.07 0.53 22.21
C PHE A 246 -0.01 1.82 21.37
N ILE A 247 1.12 2.46 21.08
CA ILE A 247 1.19 3.65 20.23
C ILE A 247 0.74 3.35 18.79
N VAL A 248 0.93 2.12 18.28
CA VAL A 248 0.38 1.72 16.96
C VAL A 248 -1.09 1.33 17.07
N LEU A 249 -1.48 0.63 18.14
CA LEU A 249 -2.85 0.15 18.32
C LEU A 249 -3.85 1.31 18.52
N LEU A 250 -3.47 2.37 19.21
CA LEU A 250 -4.36 3.52 19.44
C LEU A 250 -4.86 4.20 18.15
N PRO A 251 -4.01 4.67 17.23
CA PRO A 251 -4.47 5.29 15.99
C PRO A 251 -5.24 4.30 15.09
N GLU A 252 -4.88 3.01 15.12
CA GLU A 252 -5.63 1.98 14.41
C GLU A 252 -7.06 1.82 14.95
N LEU A 253 -7.20 1.68 16.27
CA LEU A 253 -8.51 1.62 16.93
C LEU A 253 -9.31 2.89 16.71
N TRP A 254 -8.67 4.05 16.78
CA TRP A 254 -9.31 5.32 16.49
C TRP A 254 -9.87 5.36 15.07
N ALA A 255 -9.06 5.01 14.06
CA ALA A 255 -9.52 4.96 12.67
C ALA A 255 -10.69 3.98 12.49
N CYS A 256 -10.64 2.81 13.14
CA CYS A 256 -11.72 1.82 13.13
C CYS A 256 -13.01 2.36 13.78
N ILE A 257 -12.91 2.95 14.97
CA ILE A 257 -14.05 3.49 15.75
C ILE A 257 -14.71 4.61 14.97
N VAL A 258 -13.93 5.59 14.49
CA VAL A 258 -14.46 6.72 13.73
C VAL A 258 -15.08 6.25 12.41
N THR A 259 -14.45 5.29 11.73
CA THR A 259 -15.03 4.74 10.49
C THR A 259 -16.37 4.05 10.77
N GLY A 260 -16.43 3.19 11.79
CA GLY A 260 -17.63 2.41 12.10
C GLY A 260 -18.78 3.21 12.72
N ASN A 261 -18.50 4.31 13.44
CA ASN A 261 -19.53 5.09 14.14
C ASN A 261 -19.89 6.41 13.44
N TYR A 262 -19.06 6.92 12.54
CA TYR A 262 -19.31 8.18 11.86
C TYR A 262 -19.29 8.02 10.33
N PHE A 263 -18.14 7.70 9.72
CA PHE A 263 -18.05 7.71 8.25
C PHE A 263 -18.97 6.70 7.58
N VAL A 264 -19.10 5.48 8.10
CA VAL A 264 -19.99 4.47 7.51
C VAL A 264 -21.46 4.85 7.67
N PRO A 265 -22.00 5.03 8.90
CA PRO A 265 -23.43 5.25 9.09
C PRO A 265 -23.90 6.65 8.65
N GLU A 266 -23.13 7.71 8.93
CA GLU A 266 -23.60 9.09 8.73
C GLU A 266 -23.30 9.64 7.33
N ILE A 267 -22.29 9.08 6.63
CA ILE A 267 -21.86 9.59 5.33
C ILE A 267 -22.00 8.54 4.23
N GLN A 268 -21.32 7.39 4.36
CA GLN A 268 -21.24 6.40 3.28
C GLN A 268 -22.60 5.73 3.02
N GLU A 269 -23.35 5.34 4.06
CA GLU A 269 -24.66 4.70 3.87
C GLU A 269 -25.69 5.64 3.21
N PRO A 270 -25.84 6.92 3.62
CA PRO A 270 -26.68 7.87 2.89
C PRO A 270 -26.24 8.06 1.43
N LEU A 271 -24.92 8.10 1.18
CA LEU A 271 -24.34 8.20 -0.15
C LEU A 271 -24.58 6.96 -1.03
N LEU A 272 -24.96 5.81 -0.47
CA LEU A 272 -25.43 4.66 -1.26
C LEU A 272 -26.88 4.83 -1.76
N LYS A 273 -27.65 5.73 -1.15
CA LYS A 273 -29.09 5.92 -1.44
C LYS A 273 -29.35 7.12 -2.34
N THR A 274 -28.52 8.17 -2.25
CA THR A 274 -28.68 9.37 -3.07
C THR A 274 -27.35 10.10 -3.25
N TYR A 275 -27.24 10.90 -4.32
CA TYR A 275 -26.15 11.85 -4.48
C TYR A 275 -26.33 13.01 -3.49
N SER A 276 -25.25 13.42 -2.82
CA SER A 276 -25.23 14.60 -1.96
C SER A 276 -23.83 15.22 -1.94
N LEU A 277 -23.67 16.32 -2.68
CA LEU A 277 -22.42 17.08 -2.65
C LEU A 277 -22.05 17.56 -1.24
N PRO A 278 -23.00 18.08 -0.41
CA PRO A 278 -22.67 18.46 0.97
C PRO A 278 -22.08 17.32 1.80
N LEU A 279 -22.60 16.08 1.68
CA LEU A 279 -22.05 14.93 2.39
C LEU A 279 -20.65 14.53 1.87
N ILE A 280 -20.40 14.66 0.57
CA ILE A 280 -19.08 14.40 -0.02
C ILE A 280 -18.07 15.47 0.46
N GLU A 281 -18.48 16.73 0.54
CA GLU A 281 -17.64 17.81 1.07
C GLU A 281 -17.36 17.64 2.57
N GLU A 282 -18.36 17.21 3.35
CA GLU A 282 -18.21 16.86 4.77
C GLU A 282 -17.23 15.70 4.95
N LEU A 283 -17.38 14.64 4.15
CA LEU A 283 -16.45 13.51 4.08
C LEU A 283 -15.01 14.00 3.86
N ILE A 284 -14.77 14.81 2.82
CA ILE A 284 -13.44 15.32 2.49
C ILE A 284 -12.87 16.19 3.62
N LYS A 285 -13.70 17.06 4.20
CA LYS A 285 -13.32 17.99 5.27
C LYS A 285 -12.90 17.22 6.52
N ASP A 286 -13.68 16.23 6.92
CA ASP A 286 -13.48 15.52 8.18
C ASP A 286 -12.50 14.34 8.03
N GLU A 287 -12.20 13.94 6.79
CA GLU A 287 -11.22 12.91 6.48
C GLU A 287 -9.84 13.17 7.08
N PHE A 288 -9.36 14.41 6.93
CA PHE A 288 -8.04 14.77 7.39
C PHE A 288 -7.92 14.73 8.92
N PRO A 289 -8.72 15.51 9.68
CA PRO A 289 -8.59 15.57 11.13
C PRO A 289 -8.92 14.23 11.80
N LEU A 290 -9.90 13.47 11.29
CA LEU A 290 -10.40 12.30 11.99
C LEU A 290 -9.72 10.98 11.60
N ARG A 291 -9.28 10.79 10.35
CA ARG A 291 -8.67 9.52 9.92
C ARG A 291 -7.24 9.67 9.41
N SER A 292 -6.95 10.72 8.64
CA SER A 292 -5.62 10.86 8.02
C SER A 292 -4.52 11.18 9.03
N THR A 293 -4.83 11.90 10.11
CA THR A 293 -3.93 12.11 11.24
C THR A 293 -3.49 10.78 11.87
N ALA A 294 -4.44 9.89 12.14
CA ALA A 294 -4.18 8.55 12.66
C ALA A 294 -3.35 7.71 11.67
N LEU A 295 -3.67 7.77 10.37
CA LEU A 295 -2.90 7.07 9.34
C LEU A 295 -1.45 7.55 9.26
N ILE A 296 -1.21 8.86 9.34
CA ILE A 296 0.15 9.43 9.36
C ILE A 296 0.92 8.92 10.59
N MET A 297 0.29 8.87 11.76
CA MET A 297 0.91 8.30 12.96
C MET A 297 1.24 6.82 12.75
N LEU A 298 0.33 6.03 12.18
CA LEU A 298 0.55 4.62 11.86
C LEU A 298 1.74 4.41 10.93
N ILE A 299 1.84 5.19 9.85
CA ILE A 299 2.97 5.17 8.91
C ILE A 299 4.29 5.41 9.64
N VAL A 300 4.37 6.51 10.40
CA VAL A 300 5.61 6.95 11.06
C VAL A 300 6.04 5.94 12.11
N VAL A 301 5.12 5.52 12.99
CA VAL A 301 5.46 4.61 14.09
C VAL A 301 5.81 3.24 13.54
N THR A 302 5.09 2.70 12.56
CA THR A 302 5.38 1.40 11.94
C THR A 302 6.75 1.39 11.25
N ALA A 303 7.13 2.48 10.59
CA ALA A 303 8.47 2.66 10.04
C ALA A 303 9.56 2.70 11.13
N ILE A 304 9.30 3.36 12.27
CA ILE A 304 10.20 3.35 13.42
C ILE A 304 10.34 1.94 14.00
N LEU A 305 9.25 1.18 14.14
CA LEU A 305 9.30 -0.20 14.62
C LEU A 305 10.18 -1.07 13.73
N PHE A 306 10.04 -0.94 12.41
CA PHE A 306 10.91 -1.62 11.46
C PHE A 306 12.39 -1.37 11.72
N LEU A 307 12.78 -0.09 11.86
CA LEU A 307 14.18 0.28 12.10
C LEU A 307 14.69 -0.25 13.45
N ARG A 308 13.83 -0.27 14.49
CA ARG A 308 14.18 -0.85 15.80
C ARG A 308 14.40 -2.36 15.73
N VAL A 309 13.51 -3.08 15.05
CA VAL A 309 13.66 -4.53 14.85
C VAL A 309 14.93 -4.82 14.05
N ALA A 310 15.18 -4.07 12.97
CA ALA A 310 16.38 -4.19 12.16
C ALA A 310 17.67 -3.98 12.95
N ARG A 311 17.73 -2.93 13.78
CA ARG A 311 18.88 -2.64 14.63
C ARG A 311 19.10 -3.76 15.64
N HIS A 312 18.04 -4.26 16.27
CA HIS A 312 18.15 -5.32 17.26
C HIS A 312 18.57 -6.65 16.62
N SER A 313 17.97 -7.04 15.47
CA SER A 313 18.26 -8.31 14.80
C SER A 313 19.69 -8.41 14.26
N GLN A 314 20.30 -7.26 13.94
CA GLN A 314 21.70 -7.16 13.51
C GLN A 314 22.69 -7.21 14.67
N ASN A 315 22.31 -6.70 15.85
CA ASN A 315 23.17 -6.65 17.03
C ASN A 315 23.23 -7.99 17.78
N THR A 316 22.27 -8.89 17.60
CA THR A 316 22.24 -10.21 18.27
C THR A 316 23.30 -11.22 17.80
N VAL A 317 24.26 -10.82 16.96
CA VAL A 317 25.29 -11.72 16.38
C VAL A 317 26.53 -11.90 17.29
N TRP A 318 26.59 -11.29 18.48
CA TRP A 318 27.84 -11.25 19.29
C TRP A 318 27.79 -11.91 20.68
N ASN A 319 26.77 -12.71 21.01
CA ASN A 319 26.71 -13.41 22.31
C ASN A 319 26.75 -14.94 22.20
N THR A 320 27.18 -15.48 21.07
CA THR A 320 27.57 -16.89 20.96
C THR A 320 29.03 -16.94 20.51
N VAL A 321 29.92 -16.63 21.45
CA VAL A 321 31.31 -17.07 21.42
C VAL A 321 31.51 -17.87 22.71
N GLU A 322 31.73 -19.16 22.49
CA GLU A 322 32.24 -20.22 23.38
C GLU A 322 31.34 -20.71 24.52
#